data_AF-A0AAP3H0N5-F1
#
_entry.id   AF-A0AAP3H0N5-F1
#
_cell.length_a   1.000
_cell.length_b   1.000
_cell.length_c   1.000
_cell.angle_alpha   90.00
_cell.angle_beta   90.00
_cell.angle_gamma   90.00
#
_symmetry.space_group_name_H-M   'P 1'
#
loop_
_entity.id
_entity.type
_entity.pdbx_description
1 polymer ?
#
loop_
_entity_poly.entity_id
_entity_poly.type
_entity_poly.pdbx_seq_one_letter_code
_entity_poly.pdbx_strand_id
1 'polypeptide(L)'
;MSRPRLTLIVNNDVPCDQPGTSADQASWSNQLDPYALKVSAPDLWSAYFHARFHSPREVALFCDVSFQTALNWWGAVTAPASHTALLMILTDPGAAAFFQDQLARAA
;
A
#
# COMPACT_ATOMS: atom_id res chain seq x y z
N MET A 1 3.73 -39.92 -33.51
CA MET A 1 3.84 -39.40 -32.14
C MET A 1 2.58 -38.60 -31.83
N SER A 2 1.68 -39.12 -30.99
CA SER A 2 0.47 -38.38 -30.56
C SER A 2 0.82 -37.35 -29.50
N ARG A 3 0.43 -36.10 -29.74
CA ARG A 3 0.63 -34.99 -28.79
C ARG A 3 -0.36 -35.13 -27.64
N PRO A 4 0.07 -35.11 -26.37
CA PRO A 4 -0.87 -35.07 -25.26
C PRO A 4 -1.68 -33.77 -25.35
N ARG A 5 -3.02 -33.91 -25.38
CA ARG A 5 -3.95 -32.79 -25.31
C ARG A 5 -4.41 -32.65 -23.87
N LEU A 6 -4.04 -31.53 -23.24
CA LEU A 6 -4.62 -31.11 -21.99
C LEU A 6 -5.96 -30.43 -22.30
N THR A 7 -7.03 -30.94 -21.69
CA THR A 7 -8.35 -30.33 -21.75
C THR A 7 -8.59 -29.60 -20.44
N LEU A 8 -8.75 -28.29 -20.49
CA LEU A 8 -9.20 -27.50 -19.34
C LEU A 8 -10.69 -27.81 -19.12
N ILE A 9 -11.01 -28.36 -17.96
CA ILE A 9 -12.40 -28.54 -17.51
C ILE A 9 -12.62 -27.50 -16.41
N VAL A 10 -13.54 -26.56 -16.64
CA VAL A 10 -13.98 -25.60 -15.63
C VAL A 10 -15.30 -26.11 -15.07
N ASN A 11 -15.32 -26.46 -13.79
CA ASN A 11 -16.52 -26.90 -13.08
C ASN A 11 -16.83 -25.91 -11.96
N ASN A 12 -18.00 -25.26 -12.04
CA ASN A 12 -18.46 -24.28 -11.06
C ASN A 12 -19.44 -24.87 -10.04
N ASP A 13 -19.79 -26.15 -10.15
CA ASP A 13 -20.76 -26.83 -9.28
C ASP A 13 -20.13 -27.41 -8.00
N VAL A 14 -18.83 -27.15 -7.77
CA VAL A 14 -18.11 -27.63 -6.59
C VAL A 14 -18.24 -26.60 -5.47
N PRO A 15 -18.80 -26.95 -4.30
CA PRO A 15 -18.80 -26.07 -3.13
C PRO A 15 -17.36 -25.71 -2.73
N CYS A 16 -17.13 -24.44 -2.38
CA CYS A 16 -15.82 -23.83 -2.11
C CYS A 16 -15.06 -24.42 -0.89
N ASP A 17 -15.51 -25.51 -0.31
CA ASP A 17 -15.07 -26.00 1.00
C ASP A 17 -14.12 -27.21 0.89
N GLN A 18 -13.56 -27.48 -0.30
CA GLN A 18 -12.56 -28.54 -0.49
C GLN A 18 -11.14 -28.08 -0.14
N PRO A 19 -10.28 -28.96 0.40
CA PRO A 19 -8.87 -28.62 0.63
C PRO A 19 -8.17 -28.39 -0.72
N GLY A 20 -7.93 -27.12 -1.05
CA GLY A 20 -7.47 -26.64 -2.36
C GLY A 20 -8.16 -25.32 -2.77
N THR A 21 -9.34 -25.04 -2.23
CA THR A 21 -10.05 -23.74 -2.31
C THR A 21 -9.85 -22.94 -1.02
N SER A 22 -8.60 -22.84 -0.53
CA SER A 22 -8.31 -21.91 0.56
C SER A 22 -8.70 -20.49 0.12
N ALA A 23 -9.75 -19.98 0.74
CA ALA A 23 -10.09 -18.57 0.72
C ALA A 23 -8.95 -17.82 1.42
N ASP A 24 -8.12 -17.10 0.66
CA ASP A 24 -7.60 -15.78 1.07
C ASP A 24 -6.78 -15.04 -0.01
N GLN A 25 -7.01 -15.32 -1.30
CA GLN A 25 -6.57 -14.39 -2.35
C GLN A 25 -7.75 -13.57 -2.85
N ALA A 26 -8.25 -12.70 -1.98
CA ALA A 26 -8.98 -11.55 -2.48
C ALA A 26 -8.00 -10.75 -3.36
N SER A 27 -8.37 -10.52 -4.61
CA SER A 27 -7.60 -9.63 -5.47
C SER A 27 -7.41 -8.29 -4.75
N TRP A 28 -6.18 -7.80 -4.62
CA TRP A 28 -5.89 -6.52 -3.95
C TRP A 28 -6.70 -5.36 -4.54
N SER A 29 -7.05 -5.43 -5.82
CA SER A 29 -7.95 -4.48 -6.49
C SER A 29 -9.38 -4.45 -5.95
N ASN A 30 -9.85 -5.51 -5.25
CA ASN A 30 -11.14 -5.52 -4.57
C ASN A 30 -11.05 -5.02 -3.12
N GLN A 31 -9.84 -4.95 -2.54
CA GLN A 31 -9.61 -4.50 -1.17
C GLN A 31 -9.17 -3.03 -1.09
N LEU A 32 -8.54 -2.52 -2.14
CA LEU A 32 -8.04 -1.14 -2.21
C LEU A 32 -8.85 -0.35 -3.24
N ASP A 33 -9.69 0.58 -2.77
CA ASP A 33 -10.28 1.61 -3.64
C ASP A 33 -9.18 2.62 -4.04
N PRO A 34 -8.78 2.66 -5.33
CA PRO A 34 -7.70 3.54 -5.78
C PRO A 34 -8.04 5.03 -5.69
N TYR A 35 -9.32 5.39 -5.74
CA TYR A 35 -9.76 6.77 -5.61
C TYR A 35 -9.80 7.20 -4.15
N ALA A 36 -10.33 6.36 -3.27
CA ALA A 36 -10.27 6.62 -1.83
C ALA A 36 -8.83 6.79 -1.35
N LEU A 37 -7.90 5.92 -1.80
CA LEU A 37 -6.48 6.02 -1.46
C LEU A 37 -5.85 7.33 -1.97
N LYS A 38 -6.19 7.78 -3.18
CA LYS A 38 -5.68 9.06 -3.70
C LYS A 38 -6.13 10.26 -2.87
N VAL A 39 -7.36 10.21 -2.37
CA VAL A 39 -7.92 11.28 -1.53
C VAL A 39 -7.30 11.27 -0.13
N SER A 40 -7.11 10.09 0.47
CA SER A 40 -6.58 9.96 1.84
C SER A 40 -5.05 9.92 1.93
N ALA A 41 -4.34 9.84 0.80
CA ALA A 41 -2.88 9.73 0.79
C ALA A 41 -2.17 10.85 1.58
N PRO A 42 -2.53 12.14 1.46
CA PRO A 42 -1.87 13.20 2.23
C PRO A 42 -1.99 12.99 3.76
N ASP A 43 -3.17 12.59 4.25
CA ASP A 43 -3.39 12.32 5.67
C ASP A 43 -2.59 11.10 6.15
N LEU A 44 -2.60 10.03 5.37
CA LEU A 44 -1.87 8.79 5.66
C LEU A 44 -0.35 9.01 5.74
N TRP A 45 0.19 9.77 4.79
CA TRP A 45 1.61 10.13 4.80
C TRP A 45 1.96 11.10 5.92
N SER A 46 1.11 12.09 6.18
CA SER A 46 1.29 12.99 7.32
C SER A 46 1.37 12.21 8.62
N ALA A 47 0.43 11.28 8.87
CA ALA A 47 0.44 10.42 10.04
C ALA A 47 1.74 9.60 10.17
N TYR A 48 2.25 9.05 9.05
CA TYR A 48 3.53 8.35 9.03
C TYR A 48 4.70 9.27 9.44
N PHE A 49 4.74 10.49 8.89
CA PHE A 49 5.81 11.45 9.20
C PHE A 49 5.79 11.86 10.68
N HIS A 50 4.61 12.11 11.25
CA HIS A 50 4.47 12.41 12.69
C HIS A 50 4.84 11.22 13.58
N ALA A 51 4.58 9.99 13.14
CA ALA A 51 4.95 8.79 13.89
C ALA A 51 6.47 8.54 13.87
N ARG A 52 7.15 8.91 12.79
CA ARG A 52 8.54 8.55 12.52
C ARG A 52 9.56 9.66 12.82
N PHE A 53 9.17 10.92 12.71
CA PHE A 53 10.06 12.08 12.81
C PHE A 53 9.48 13.11 13.78
N HIS A 54 10.32 14.02 14.27
CA HIS A 54 9.92 15.05 15.24
C HIS A 54 9.65 16.42 14.58
N SER A 55 10.01 16.58 13.31
CA SER A 55 9.80 17.85 12.60
C SER A 55 9.78 17.68 11.07
N PRO A 56 9.15 18.62 10.34
CA PRO A 56 9.24 18.66 8.87
C PRO A 56 10.68 18.85 8.37
N ARG A 57 11.59 19.37 9.21
CA ARG A 57 13.00 19.51 8.85
C ARG A 57 13.70 18.15 8.77
N GLU A 58 13.40 17.23 9.67
CA GLU A 58 13.93 15.86 9.61
C GLU A 58 13.41 15.13 8.37
N VAL A 59 12.13 15.32 8.02
CA VAL A 59 11.54 14.78 6.79
C VAL A 59 12.28 15.30 5.54
N ALA A 60 12.55 16.61 5.48
CA ALA A 60 13.28 17.21 4.37
C ALA A 60 14.69 16.60 4.19
N LEU A 61 15.40 16.40 5.30
CA LEU A 61 16.74 15.80 5.30
C LEU A 61 16.71 14.32 4.92
N PHE A 62 15.75 13.55 5.47
CA PHE A 62 15.65 12.12 5.22
C PHE A 62 15.26 11.81 3.77
N CYS A 63 14.30 12.57 3.23
CA CYS A 63 13.78 12.36 1.88
C CYS A 63 14.58 13.10 0.79
N ASP A 64 15.58 13.90 1.16
CA ASP A 64 16.34 14.78 0.26
C ASP A 64 15.44 15.69 -0.59
N VAL A 65 14.52 16.40 0.08
CA VAL A 65 13.57 17.33 -0.55
C VAL A 65 13.64 18.72 0.06
N SER A 66 13.02 19.69 -0.62
CA SER A 66 12.91 21.05 -0.07
C SER A 66 12.11 21.06 1.25
N PHE A 67 12.43 22.02 2.12
CA PHE A 67 11.68 22.20 3.37
C PHE A 67 10.19 22.48 3.11
N GLN A 68 9.84 23.22 2.06
CA GLN A 68 8.44 23.49 1.72
C GLN A 68 7.70 22.20 1.32
N THR A 69 8.35 21.31 0.56
CA THR A 69 7.79 20.00 0.21
C THR A 69 7.52 19.18 1.46
N ALA A 70 8.50 19.10 2.36
CA ALA A 70 8.35 18.39 3.62
C ALA A 70 7.27 19.02 4.52
N LEU A 71 7.17 20.35 4.57
CA LEU A 71 6.14 21.06 5.32
C LEU A 71 4.73 20.77 4.78
N ASN A 72 4.58 20.71 3.45
CA ASN A 72 3.31 20.35 2.81
C ASN A 72 2.90 18.91 3.15
N TRP A 73 3.85 17.97 3.15
CA TRP A 73 3.59 16.58 3.54
C TRP A 73 3.24 16.45 5.03
N TRP A 74 3.98 17.15 5.89
CA TRP A 74 3.74 17.21 7.33
C TRP A 74 2.36 17.78 7.69
N GLY A 75 1.85 18.70 6.86
CA GLY A 75 0.54 19.32 7.01
C GLY A 75 -0.58 18.65 6.20
N ALA A 76 -0.36 17.44 5.65
CA ALA A 76 -1.33 16.72 4.81
C ALA A 76 -1.85 17.53 3.60
N VAL A 77 -1.06 18.47 3.06
CA VAL A 77 -1.44 19.27 1.88
C VAL A 77 -1.23 18.47 0.59
N THR A 78 -0.14 17.72 0.52
CA THR A 78 0.18 16.82 -0.59
C THR A 78 0.82 15.55 -0.03
N ALA A 79 0.96 14.53 -0.87
CA ALA A 79 1.67 13.30 -0.55
C ALA A 79 2.96 13.17 -1.37
N PRO A 80 3.92 12.32 -0.96
CA PRO A 80 5.07 11.96 -1.77
C PRO A 80 4.67 11.37 -3.12
N ALA A 81 5.46 11.67 -4.15
CA ALA A 81 5.33 10.99 -5.44
C ALA A 81 5.72 9.51 -5.31
N SER A 82 5.25 8.69 -6.26
CA SER A 82 5.40 7.22 -6.21
C SER A 82 6.85 6.75 -6.03
N HIS A 83 7.82 7.39 -6.66
CA HIS A 83 9.23 7.01 -6.53
C HIS A 83 9.80 7.33 -5.13
N THR A 84 9.46 8.47 -4.54
CA THR A 84 9.86 8.82 -3.17
C THR A 84 9.17 7.91 -2.16
N ALA A 85 7.86 7.67 -2.33
CA ALA A 85 7.10 6.73 -1.51
C ALA A 85 7.73 5.33 -1.53
N LEU A 86 8.08 4.83 -2.71
CA LEU A 86 8.75 3.53 -2.86
C LEU A 86 10.11 3.52 -2.17
N LEU A 87 10.93 4.56 -2.36
CA LEU A 87 12.22 4.67 -1.69
C LEU A 87 12.07 4.60 -0.17
N MET A 88 11.12 5.34 0.40
CA MET A 88 10.87 5.36 1.84
C MET A 88 10.40 4.00 2.36
N ILE A 89 9.49 3.33 1.65
CA ILE A 89 9.01 1.99 2.02
C ILE A 89 10.15 0.96 2.00
N LEU A 90 11.11 1.11 1.08
CA LEU A 90 12.24 0.21 0.96
C LEU A 90 13.39 0.52 1.94
N THR A 91 13.50 1.77 2.41
CA THR A 91 14.60 2.19 3.30
C THR A 91 14.21 2.22 4.78
N ASP A 92 12.92 2.34 5.11
CA ASP A 92 12.43 2.26 6.48
C ASP A 92 11.71 0.92 6.73
N PRO A 93 12.32 -0.01 7.49
CA PRO A 93 11.72 -1.30 7.80
C PRO A 93 10.35 -1.22 8.51
N GLY A 94 10.07 -0.10 9.20
CA GLY A 94 8.82 0.12 9.92
C GLY A 94 7.69 0.68 9.04
N ALA A 95 8.01 1.21 7.86
CA ALA A 95 7.03 1.91 7.02
C ALA A 95 5.90 0.99 6.54
N ALA A 96 6.24 -0.21 6.04
CA ALA A 96 5.24 -1.15 5.54
C ALA A 96 4.22 -1.55 6.63
N ALA A 97 4.71 -1.85 7.83
CA ALA A 97 3.87 -2.22 8.97
C ALA A 97 2.96 -1.05 9.41
N PHE A 98 3.48 0.18 9.43
CA PHE A 98 2.70 1.36 9.76
C PHE A 98 1.52 1.56 8.80
N PHE A 99 1.77 1.49 7.49
CA PHE A 99 0.71 1.70 6.50
C PHE A 99 -0.34 0.59 6.52
N GLN A 100 0.06 -0.66 6.76
CA GLN A 100 -0.87 -1.77 6.93
C GLN A 100 -1.79 -1.57 8.14
N ASP A 101 -1.24 -1.16 9.29
CA ASP A 101 -2.02 -0.90 10.50
C ASP A 101 -3.00 0.28 10.31
N GLN A 102 -2.54 1.37 9.68
CA GLN A 102 -3.40 2.51 9.40
C GLN A 102 -4.55 2.18 8.43
N LEU A 103 -4.29 1.36 7.41
CA LEU A 103 -5.33 0.88 6.49
C LEU A 103 -6.32 -0.04 7.19
N ALA A 104 -5.85 -0.93 8.08
CA ALA A 104 -6.73 -1.82 8.85
C ALA A 104 -7.65 -1.06 9.83
N ARG A 105 -7.22 0.09 10.35
CA ARG A 105 -8.06 0.96 11.22
C ARG A 105 -9.11 1.76 10.45
N ALA A 106 -8.91 1.95 9.15
CA ALA A 106 -9.79 2.76 8.29
C ALA A 106 -10.85 1.92 7.54
N ALA A 107 -10.72 0.60 7.54
CA ALA A 107 -11.66 -0.36 6.97
C ALA A 107 -12.76 -0.75 7.97
#